data_AF-A0A919L5K5-F1
#
_entry.id   AF-A0A919L5K5-F1
#
_cell.length_a   1.000
_cell.length_b   1.000
_cell.length_c   1.000
_cell.angle_alpha   90.00
_cell.angle_beta   90.00
_cell.angle_gamma   90.00
#
_symmetry.space_group_name_H-M   'P 1'
#
loop_
_entity.id
_entity.type
_entity.pdbx_description
1 polymer ?
#
loop_
_entity_poly.entity_id
_entity_poly.type
_entity_poly.pdbx_seq_one_letter_code
_entity_poly.pdbx_strand_id
1 'polypeptide(L)'
;MVPQGLSSTGTADGGDGAIQDKRVTAVAWHSKTFKTNLAGDVEANDKCRTNNLLKLSFIDRDTKKYRHVLLVEPTESGADFKFVTGHGGGIVWYANCIYVTDTSNGIRVFDINKLGKVDTYGSGLNSHGFDSAGKSSACGYPYVLPQVRYYKQATPPPSGGCDADAASGTPAANSLCYAWLSLDKSGGSPYKLVTGEWFGDVPGGRVVRYQLNPTSASTYPGLLNMSGGNTVIQDAYEASRYQGLQGGMTWTDDAGLLNFAFHKGRSLQPAVFSRTWVGDTRALTVCTQRVGETDFSRGNWAVGTPQGPEPLEEARHAAGGGAVRADGALLRRYHAAVELPVRVRGRQREPRAEERV
;
A
#
# COMPACT_ATOMS: atom_id res chain seq x y z
N MET A 1 -17.20 -4.19 -8.38
CA MET A 1 -16.00 -3.75 -7.62
C MET A 1 -14.97 -4.85 -7.67
N VAL A 2 -13.69 -4.49 -7.58
CA VAL A 2 -12.56 -5.42 -7.69
C VAL A 2 -11.74 -5.35 -6.40
N PRO A 3 -11.46 -6.48 -5.72
CA PRO A 3 -10.57 -6.50 -4.58
C PRO A 3 -9.12 -6.38 -5.06
N GLN A 4 -8.26 -5.66 -4.35
CA GLN A 4 -6.89 -5.43 -4.81
C GLN A 4 -5.82 -5.53 -3.73
N GLY A 5 -6.09 -5.02 -2.53
CA GLY A 5 -5.18 -5.14 -1.38
C GLY A 5 -5.82 -5.88 -0.22
N LEU A 6 -5.01 -6.52 0.63
CA LEU A 6 -5.47 -7.02 1.92
C LEU A 6 -4.38 -6.97 2.99
N SER A 7 -4.82 -6.91 4.23
CA SER A 7 -4.00 -7.01 5.44
C SER A 7 -4.85 -7.62 6.55
N SER A 8 -4.25 -7.95 7.69
CA SER A 8 -5.00 -8.42 8.85
C SER A 8 -4.46 -7.85 10.16
N THR A 9 -5.19 -8.08 11.25
CA THR A 9 -4.71 -7.83 12.61
C THR A 9 -3.41 -8.59 12.93
N GLY A 10 -3.10 -9.67 12.20
CA GLY A 10 -1.81 -10.38 12.19
C GLY A 10 -0.59 -9.47 12.06
N THR A 11 -0.65 -8.50 11.14
CA THR A 11 0.45 -7.56 10.94
C THR A 11 0.44 -6.44 11.98
N ALA A 12 -0.73 -6.15 12.55
CA ALA A 12 -0.99 -4.97 13.35
C ALA A 12 -0.40 -5.03 14.77
N ASP A 13 -0.51 -6.19 15.45
CA ASP A 13 -0.08 -6.35 16.84
C ASP A 13 1.30 -7.04 16.97
N GLY A 14 1.64 -7.97 16.06
CA GLY A 14 2.89 -8.74 16.09
C GLY A 14 3.01 -9.82 17.15
N GLY A 15 1.98 -10.05 17.95
CA GLY A 15 1.93 -11.10 18.96
C GLY A 15 1.04 -12.25 18.50
N ASP A 16 -0.26 -12.12 18.75
CA ASP A 16 -1.25 -13.18 18.53
C ASP A 16 -2.07 -13.00 17.24
N GLY A 17 -1.83 -11.89 16.54
CA GLY A 17 -2.54 -11.50 15.33
C GLY A 17 -3.99 -11.11 15.57
N ALA A 18 -4.32 -10.70 16.79
CA ALA A 18 -5.57 -10.09 17.17
C ALA A 18 -5.33 -8.65 17.67
N ILE A 19 -6.38 -7.83 17.60
CA ILE A 19 -6.43 -6.56 18.32
C ILE A 19 -7.63 -6.66 19.24
N GLN A 20 -7.41 -6.51 20.56
CA GLN A 20 -8.49 -6.65 21.56
C GLN A 20 -9.26 -7.97 21.38
N ASP A 21 -8.52 -9.08 21.26
CA ASP A 21 -9.05 -10.43 21.03
C ASP A 21 -9.85 -10.61 19.72
N LYS A 22 -9.79 -9.64 18.79
CA LYS A 22 -10.46 -9.72 17.48
C LYS A 22 -9.47 -9.98 16.36
N ARG A 23 -9.74 -11.03 15.59
CA ARG A 23 -8.99 -11.36 14.38
C ARG A 23 -9.76 -10.81 13.18
N VAL A 24 -9.20 -9.80 12.51
CA VAL A 24 -9.89 -9.12 11.40
C VAL A 24 -9.02 -9.13 10.16
N THR A 25 -9.62 -9.45 9.02
CA THR A 25 -9.02 -9.22 7.70
C THR A 25 -9.60 -7.95 7.10
N ALA A 26 -8.74 -7.03 6.70
CA ALA A 26 -9.10 -5.87 5.90
C ALA A 26 -8.85 -6.17 4.41
N VAL A 27 -9.80 -5.85 3.55
CA VAL A 27 -9.67 -5.99 2.09
C VAL A 27 -10.03 -4.66 1.43
N ALA A 28 -9.13 -4.13 0.60
CA ALA A 28 -9.36 -2.95 -0.21
C ALA A 28 -10.07 -3.31 -1.51
N TRP A 29 -11.06 -2.49 -1.86
CA TRP A 29 -11.87 -2.64 -3.07
C TRP A 29 -11.96 -1.31 -3.80
N HIS A 30 -11.85 -1.36 -5.12
CA HIS A 30 -12.14 -0.21 -5.98
C HIS A 30 -13.29 -0.52 -6.94
N SER A 31 -14.03 0.52 -7.32
CA SER A 31 -15.06 0.43 -8.36
C SER A 31 -14.44 0.47 -9.76
N LYS A 32 -14.95 -0.34 -10.69
CA LYS A 32 -14.74 -0.16 -12.14
C LYS A 32 -16.04 0.31 -12.77
N THR A 33 -16.56 1.41 -12.25
CA THR A 33 -17.85 1.95 -12.68
C THR A 33 -17.57 3.25 -13.41
N PHE A 34 -17.87 3.27 -14.69
CA PHE A 34 -17.81 4.47 -15.51
C PHE A 34 -19.25 4.94 -15.71
N LYS A 35 -19.49 6.25 -15.59
CA LYS A 35 -20.66 6.84 -16.23
C LYS A 35 -20.30 6.93 -17.71
N THR A 36 -21.16 6.49 -18.60
CA THR A 36 -20.98 6.73 -20.03
C THR A 36 -22.08 7.65 -20.54
N ASN A 37 -21.76 8.54 -21.48
CA ASN A 37 -22.78 9.29 -22.20
C ASN A 37 -23.56 8.35 -23.14
N LEU A 38 -24.57 8.88 -23.85
CA LEU A 38 -25.35 8.09 -24.82
C LEU A 38 -24.52 7.57 -26.01
N ALA A 39 -23.36 8.18 -26.28
CA ALA A 39 -22.40 7.74 -27.29
C ALA A 39 -21.43 6.65 -26.78
N GLY A 40 -21.47 6.31 -25.49
CA GLY A 40 -20.57 5.33 -24.86
C GLY A 40 -19.28 5.92 -24.30
N ASP A 41 -19.05 7.23 -24.43
CA ASP A 41 -17.84 7.88 -23.90
C ASP A 41 -17.90 7.96 -22.37
N VAL A 42 -16.77 7.68 -21.72
CA VAL A 42 -16.64 7.79 -20.26
C VAL A 42 -16.79 9.25 -19.83
N GLU A 43 -17.81 9.53 -19.02
CA GLU A 43 -18.01 10.80 -18.35
C GLU A 43 -17.36 10.80 -16.96
N ALA A 44 -16.88 11.97 -16.55
CA ALA A 44 -16.52 12.23 -15.18
C ALA A 44 -17.76 12.00 -14.30
N ASN A 45 -17.72 10.95 -13.46
CA ASN A 45 -18.73 10.75 -12.44
C ASN A 45 -18.22 11.42 -11.16
N ASP A 46 -18.97 12.40 -10.66
CA ASP A 46 -18.64 13.22 -9.49
C ASP A 46 -19.42 12.80 -8.23
N LYS A 47 -20.23 11.74 -8.32
CA LYS A 47 -21.04 11.23 -7.21
C LYS A 47 -20.53 9.86 -6.75
N CYS A 48 -21.40 9.04 -6.18
CA CYS A 48 -21.03 7.78 -5.54
C CYS A 48 -20.87 6.59 -6.50
N ARG A 49 -20.91 6.82 -7.83
CA ARG A 49 -20.69 5.81 -8.88
C ARG A 49 -19.41 6.07 -9.68
N THR A 50 -18.40 6.61 -9.01
CA THR A 50 -17.09 6.99 -9.57
C THR A 50 -16.17 5.80 -9.79
N ASN A 51 -15.43 5.84 -10.90
CA ASN A 51 -14.36 4.90 -11.15
C ASN A 51 -13.29 5.02 -10.06
N ASN A 52 -12.77 3.89 -9.61
CA ASN A 52 -11.83 3.79 -8.52
C ASN A 52 -12.33 4.30 -7.16
N LEU A 53 -13.65 4.42 -6.92
CA LEU A 53 -14.16 4.67 -5.56
C LEU A 53 -13.61 3.61 -4.60
N LEU A 54 -12.87 4.05 -3.57
CA LEU A 54 -12.07 3.18 -2.72
C LEU A 54 -12.74 2.94 -1.36
N LYS A 55 -12.83 1.67 -0.98
CA LYS A 55 -13.39 1.25 0.32
C LYS A 55 -12.59 0.11 0.92
N LEU A 56 -12.79 -0.12 2.22
CA LEU A 56 -12.36 -1.33 2.91
C LEU A 56 -13.55 -2.21 3.26
N SER A 57 -13.31 -3.51 3.28
CA SER A 57 -14.15 -4.47 4.00
C SER A 57 -13.37 -4.98 5.19
N PHE A 58 -13.92 -4.83 6.40
CA PHE A 58 -13.42 -5.48 7.60
C PHE A 58 -14.22 -6.77 7.80
N ILE A 59 -13.53 -7.90 7.80
CA ILE A 59 -14.08 -9.24 7.92
C ILE A 59 -13.62 -9.80 9.26
N ASP A 60 -14.55 -10.03 10.17
CA ASP A 60 -14.30 -10.77 11.40
C ASP A 60 -14.01 -12.22 11.02
N ARG A 61 -12.80 -12.69 11.33
CA ARG A 61 -12.32 -14.02 10.94
C ARG A 61 -12.97 -15.12 11.75
N ASP A 62 -13.56 -14.84 12.90
CA ASP A 62 -14.21 -15.87 13.72
C ASP A 62 -15.66 -16.01 13.29
N THR A 63 -16.39 -14.89 13.18
CA THR A 63 -17.83 -14.90 12.85
C THR A 63 -18.12 -14.88 11.36
N LYS A 64 -17.12 -14.59 10.52
CA LYS A 64 -17.23 -14.41 9.05
C LYS A 64 -18.15 -13.26 8.62
N LYS A 65 -18.63 -12.46 9.59
CA LYS A 65 -19.40 -11.25 9.32
C LYS A 65 -18.46 -10.16 8.83
N TYR A 66 -18.97 -9.28 7.98
CA TYR A 66 -18.20 -8.17 7.45
C TYR A 66 -18.97 -6.85 7.44
N ARG A 67 -18.22 -5.76 7.37
CA ARG A 67 -18.73 -4.41 7.13
C ARG A 67 -17.89 -3.70 6.08
N HIS A 68 -18.57 -3.02 5.16
CA HIS A 68 -17.95 -2.10 4.23
C HIS A 68 -17.82 -0.72 4.86
N VAL A 69 -16.67 -0.11 4.66
CA VAL A 69 -16.32 1.20 5.19
C VAL A 69 -15.74 2.03 4.06
N LEU A 70 -16.34 3.18 3.78
CA LEU A 70 -15.87 4.09 2.75
C LEU A 70 -14.63 4.84 3.25
N LEU A 71 -13.56 4.89 2.45
CA LEU A 71 -12.42 5.73 2.77
C LEU A 71 -12.72 7.18 2.36
N VAL A 72 -12.49 8.12 3.27
CA VAL A 72 -12.83 9.53 3.04
C VAL A 72 -11.67 10.46 3.40
N GLU A 73 -11.61 11.60 2.73
CA GLU A 73 -10.68 12.69 3.00
C GLU A 73 -11.46 13.87 3.59
N PRO A 74 -11.17 14.31 4.83
CA PRO A 74 -11.78 15.50 5.39
C PRO A 74 -11.50 16.75 4.56
N THR A 75 -12.51 17.59 4.35
CA THR A 75 -12.35 18.91 3.71
C THR A 75 -11.42 19.80 4.52
N GLU A 76 -10.93 20.90 3.94
CA GLU A 76 -9.96 21.78 4.60
C GLU A 76 -10.47 22.35 5.93
N SER A 77 -11.77 22.67 6.02
CA SER A 77 -12.43 23.12 7.26
C SER A 77 -12.62 21.99 8.28
N GLY A 78 -12.59 20.73 7.86
CA GLY A 78 -12.91 19.56 8.70
C GLY A 78 -14.41 19.41 8.98
N ALA A 79 -15.25 20.31 8.46
CA ALA A 79 -16.70 20.27 8.64
C ALA A 79 -17.40 19.27 7.71
N ASP A 80 -16.69 18.75 6.71
CA ASP A 80 -17.23 17.82 5.71
C ASP A 80 -16.13 16.86 5.21
N PHE A 81 -16.46 15.96 4.29
CA PHE A 81 -15.52 15.03 3.70
C PHE A 81 -15.83 14.71 2.24
N LYS A 82 -14.80 14.32 1.50
CA LYS A 82 -14.91 13.75 0.15
C LYS A 82 -14.58 12.27 0.20
N PHE A 83 -15.17 11.46 -0.66
CA PHE A 83 -14.73 10.08 -0.81
C PHE A 83 -13.34 10.02 -1.45
N VAL A 84 -12.58 8.98 -1.13
CA VAL A 84 -11.27 8.71 -1.74
C VAL A 84 -11.45 7.85 -2.99
N THR A 85 -10.70 8.19 -4.04
CA THR A 85 -10.53 7.33 -5.20
C THR A 85 -9.10 6.78 -5.25
N GLY A 86 -8.95 5.58 -5.79
CA GLY A 86 -7.67 4.90 -5.93
C GLY A 86 -7.85 3.40 -6.10
N HIS A 87 -6.81 2.74 -6.59
CA HIS A 87 -6.80 1.29 -6.76
C HIS A 87 -6.75 0.58 -5.40
N GLY A 88 -5.99 1.13 -4.44
CA GLY A 88 -5.74 0.47 -3.17
C GLY A 88 -5.01 -0.86 -3.34
N GLY A 89 -4.09 -0.93 -4.31
CA GLY A 89 -3.37 -2.15 -4.67
C GLY A 89 -2.52 -2.73 -3.53
N GLY A 90 -2.04 -1.88 -2.63
CA GLY A 90 -1.41 -2.29 -1.37
C GLY A 90 -2.12 -1.70 -0.16
N ILE A 91 -2.39 -2.54 0.84
CA ILE A 91 -2.73 -2.07 2.18
C ILE A 91 -1.90 -2.79 3.23
N VAL A 92 -1.55 -2.08 4.31
CA VAL A 92 -0.92 -2.64 5.51
C VAL A 92 -1.64 -2.12 6.74
N TRP A 93 -2.02 -3.03 7.63
CA TRP A 93 -2.52 -2.71 8.95
C TRP A 93 -1.36 -2.80 9.95
N TYR A 94 -1.01 -1.67 10.53
CA TYR A 94 0.02 -1.58 11.57
C TYR A 94 -0.48 -0.71 12.73
N ALA A 95 -0.47 -1.28 13.95
CA ALA A 95 -1.10 -0.67 15.12
C ALA A 95 -2.57 -0.27 14.82
N ASN A 96 -2.93 1.00 15.04
CA ASN A 96 -4.24 1.55 14.72
C ASN A 96 -4.33 2.11 13.28
N CYS A 97 -3.28 2.01 12.48
CA CYS A 97 -3.24 2.61 11.15
C CYS A 97 -3.42 1.58 10.03
N ILE A 98 -4.24 1.93 9.04
CA ILE A 98 -4.27 1.31 7.73
C ILE A 98 -3.54 2.23 6.75
N TYR A 99 -2.43 1.74 6.21
CA TYR A 99 -1.72 2.34 5.10
C TYR A 99 -2.33 1.85 3.80
N VAL A 100 -2.52 2.74 2.84
CA VAL A 100 -3.12 2.43 1.55
C VAL A 100 -2.34 3.15 0.44
N THR A 101 -1.94 2.41 -0.58
CA THR A 101 -1.31 3.00 -1.77
C THR A 101 -2.28 3.88 -2.56
N ASP A 102 -1.81 5.04 -2.99
CA ASP A 102 -2.42 5.86 -4.03
C ASP A 102 -1.43 5.88 -5.21
N THR A 103 -1.72 5.11 -6.26
CA THR A 103 -0.75 4.61 -7.25
C THR A 103 0.27 5.64 -7.72
N SER A 104 -0.19 6.79 -8.21
CA SER A 104 0.70 7.82 -8.75
C SER A 104 1.02 8.92 -7.74
N ASN A 105 0.43 8.91 -6.55
CA ASN A 105 0.45 10.06 -5.66
C ASN A 105 1.15 9.81 -4.32
N GLY A 106 1.20 8.57 -3.82
CA GLY A 106 1.90 8.23 -2.58
C GLY A 106 1.19 7.20 -1.70
N ILE A 107 1.21 7.46 -0.38
CA ILE A 107 0.63 6.56 0.64
C ILE A 107 -0.31 7.35 1.54
N ARG A 108 -1.56 6.93 1.59
CA ARG A 108 -2.60 7.45 2.49
C ARG A 108 -2.63 6.64 3.79
N VAL A 109 -2.92 7.28 4.91
CA VAL A 109 -3.06 6.62 6.20
C VAL A 109 -4.40 6.94 6.83
N PHE A 110 -5.04 5.90 7.34
CA PHE A 110 -6.34 5.94 7.98
C PHE A 110 -6.21 5.36 9.39
N ASP A 111 -6.79 6.02 10.39
CA ASP A 111 -6.77 5.55 11.77
C ASP A 111 -8.09 4.85 12.09
N ILE A 112 -8.06 3.55 12.39
CA ILE A 112 -9.24 2.73 12.69
C ILE A 112 -10.05 3.29 13.88
N ASN A 113 -9.40 4.00 14.79
CA ASN A 113 -10.05 4.63 15.94
C ASN A 113 -10.91 5.84 15.54
N LYS A 114 -10.85 6.26 14.28
CA LYS A 114 -11.64 7.36 13.70
C LYS A 114 -12.83 6.86 12.87
N LEU A 115 -13.14 5.57 12.93
CA LEU A 115 -14.30 5.00 12.26
C LEU A 115 -15.59 5.73 12.69
N GLY A 116 -16.28 6.34 11.73
CA GLY A 116 -17.53 7.06 11.94
C GLY A 116 -18.71 6.32 11.34
N LYS A 117 -19.85 6.27 12.03
CA LYS A 117 -21.13 5.83 11.46
C LYS A 117 -21.86 7.04 10.88
N VAL A 118 -22.45 6.90 9.70
CA VAL A 118 -23.28 7.96 9.10
C VAL A 118 -24.76 7.78 9.42
N ASP A 119 -25.53 8.86 9.30
CA ASP A 119 -26.96 8.89 9.63
C ASP A 119 -27.82 8.24 8.54
N THR A 120 -27.45 8.44 7.26
CA THR A 120 -28.20 7.93 6.11
C THR A 120 -27.33 7.00 5.26
N TYR A 121 -27.76 5.74 5.14
CA TYR A 121 -27.09 4.70 4.35
C TYR A 121 -28.11 3.70 3.80
N GLY A 122 -27.70 2.88 2.83
CA GLY A 122 -28.60 1.98 2.10
C GLY A 122 -28.37 2.00 0.59
N SER A 123 -28.90 0.98 -0.08
CA SER A 123 -28.80 0.83 -1.54
C SER A 123 -29.44 2.01 -2.28
N GLY A 124 -28.77 2.50 -3.33
CA GLY A 124 -29.30 3.56 -4.18
C GLY A 124 -28.97 4.98 -3.74
N LEU A 125 -28.46 5.18 -2.52
CA LEU A 125 -27.99 6.49 -2.08
C LEU A 125 -26.74 6.93 -2.85
N ASN A 126 -26.78 8.16 -3.35
CA ASN A 126 -25.74 8.73 -4.21
C ASN A 126 -25.15 10.04 -3.66
N SER A 127 -25.41 10.36 -2.40
CA SER A 127 -24.85 11.50 -1.68
C SER A 127 -23.71 11.07 -0.76
N HIS A 128 -22.85 12.02 -0.42
CA HIS A 128 -21.82 11.90 0.61
C HIS A 128 -21.69 13.22 1.36
N GLY A 129 -21.01 13.20 2.50
CA GLY A 129 -20.81 14.39 3.33
C GLY A 129 -22.01 14.71 4.19
N PHE A 130 -22.11 15.96 4.62
CA PHE A 130 -23.21 16.49 5.43
C PHE A 130 -24.17 17.33 4.58
N ASP A 131 -25.47 17.14 4.75
CA ASP A 131 -26.48 18.01 4.15
C ASP A 131 -26.72 19.30 4.96
N SER A 132 -27.61 20.17 4.47
CA SER A 132 -27.95 21.44 5.12
C SER A 132 -28.62 21.29 6.49
N ALA A 133 -29.13 20.10 6.83
CA ALA A 133 -29.68 19.76 8.13
C ALA A 133 -28.63 19.11 9.07
N GLY A 134 -27.38 18.99 8.61
CA GLY A 134 -26.31 18.34 9.36
C GLY A 134 -26.36 16.82 9.34
N LYS A 135 -27.16 16.20 8.47
CA LYS A 135 -27.27 14.75 8.36
C LYS A 135 -26.19 14.21 7.42
N SER A 136 -25.47 13.20 7.89
CA SER A 136 -24.37 12.59 7.14
C SER A 136 -24.82 11.46 6.22
N SER A 137 -24.13 11.30 5.09
CA SER A 137 -24.27 10.17 4.18
C SER A 137 -22.93 9.77 3.56
N ALA A 138 -22.79 8.53 3.10
CA ALA A 138 -21.53 8.03 2.55
C ALA A 138 -21.76 7.02 1.42
N CYS A 139 -22.38 7.44 0.33
CA CYS A 139 -22.51 6.59 -0.87
C CYS A 139 -23.23 5.26 -0.61
N GLY A 140 -24.19 5.27 0.30
CA GLY A 140 -24.91 4.08 0.75
C GLY A 140 -24.17 3.22 1.77
N TYR A 141 -22.90 3.52 2.07
CA TYR A 141 -22.14 2.83 3.12
C TYR A 141 -22.52 3.33 4.52
N PRO A 142 -22.65 2.43 5.50
CA PRO A 142 -23.01 2.81 6.87
C PRO A 142 -21.87 3.44 7.66
N TYR A 143 -20.62 3.31 7.20
CA TYR A 143 -19.45 3.79 7.91
C TYR A 143 -18.46 4.48 6.97
N VAL A 144 -17.75 5.47 7.52
CA VAL A 144 -16.61 6.14 6.91
C VAL A 144 -15.36 5.95 7.76
N LEU A 145 -14.20 5.90 7.10
CA LEU A 145 -12.90 5.93 7.75
C LEU A 145 -12.11 7.14 7.23
N PRO A 146 -11.94 8.20 8.05
CA PRO A 146 -11.24 9.40 7.65
C PRO A 146 -9.73 9.22 7.53
N GLN A 147 -9.15 9.77 6.46
CA GLN A 147 -7.71 9.91 6.29
C GLN A 147 -7.14 10.83 7.38
N VAL A 148 -6.07 10.37 8.03
CA VAL A 148 -5.34 11.13 9.07
C VAL A 148 -3.97 11.61 8.61
N ARG A 149 -3.41 10.99 7.56
CA ARG A 149 -2.13 11.37 6.98
C ARG A 149 -2.10 11.07 5.49
N TYR A 150 -1.28 11.83 4.77
CA TYR A 150 -0.94 11.55 3.39
C TYR A 150 0.54 11.88 3.16
N TYR A 151 1.33 10.85 2.86
CA TYR A 151 2.70 10.97 2.34
C TYR A 151 2.63 11.07 0.83
N LYS A 152 2.72 12.29 0.30
CA LYS A 152 2.61 12.56 -1.14
C LYS A 152 3.98 12.60 -1.77
N GLN A 153 4.13 12.09 -2.99
CA GLN A 153 5.35 12.31 -3.77
C GLN A 153 5.42 13.75 -4.27
N ALA A 154 6.60 14.36 -4.15
CA ALA A 154 6.85 15.72 -4.63
C ALA A 154 6.68 15.82 -6.16
N THR A 155 7.05 14.76 -6.88
CA THR A 155 6.93 14.68 -8.34
C THR A 155 6.18 13.40 -8.72
N PRO A 156 4.84 13.42 -8.74
CA PRO A 156 4.04 12.31 -9.25
C PRO A 156 4.44 11.92 -10.69
N PRO A 157 4.38 10.64 -11.07
CA PRO A 157 4.42 10.25 -12.47
C PRO A 157 3.33 10.98 -13.27
N PRO A 158 3.58 11.34 -14.55
CA PRO A 158 2.56 11.96 -15.39
C PRO A 158 1.33 11.05 -15.50
N SER A 159 0.17 11.63 -15.87
CA SER A 159 -1.04 10.84 -16.14
C SER A 159 -0.74 9.75 -17.17
N GLY A 160 -1.16 8.51 -16.93
CA GLY A 160 -0.81 7.35 -17.75
C GLY A 160 0.54 6.70 -17.40
N GLY A 161 1.40 7.37 -16.62
CA GLY A 161 2.75 6.92 -16.29
C GLY A 161 2.82 5.68 -15.39
N CYS A 162 1.70 5.28 -14.79
CA CYS A 162 1.58 4.06 -13.98
C CYS A 162 0.54 3.08 -14.54
N ASP A 163 0.21 3.18 -15.84
CA ASP A 163 -0.79 2.33 -16.50
C ASP A 163 -0.12 1.23 -17.34
N ALA A 164 -0.93 0.33 -17.90
CA ALA A 164 -0.47 -0.78 -18.74
C ALA A 164 0.28 -0.29 -19.99
N ASP A 165 -0.11 0.87 -20.52
CA ASP A 165 0.47 1.50 -21.71
C ASP A 165 1.58 2.49 -21.37
N ALA A 166 2.22 2.38 -20.20
CA ALA A 166 3.43 3.12 -19.87
C ALA A 166 4.60 2.64 -20.76
N ALA A 167 4.52 2.94 -22.06
CA ALA A 167 5.35 2.41 -23.13
C ALA A 167 6.71 3.11 -23.23
N SER A 168 6.96 4.15 -22.44
CA SER A 168 8.13 5.03 -22.61
C SER A 168 8.79 5.47 -21.30
N GLY A 169 8.98 4.55 -20.36
CA GLY A 169 10.08 4.69 -19.41
C GLY A 169 9.75 4.28 -17.98
N THR A 170 10.75 3.67 -17.37
CA THR A 170 10.91 3.60 -15.91
C THR A 170 10.55 4.95 -15.28
N PRO A 171 9.71 5.02 -14.23
CA PRO A 171 9.42 6.26 -13.55
C PRO A 171 10.73 6.95 -13.14
N ALA A 172 10.72 8.28 -13.14
CA ALA A 172 11.89 9.06 -12.75
C ALA A 172 12.41 8.61 -11.36
N ALA A 173 13.71 8.82 -11.11
CA ALA A 173 14.33 8.37 -9.87
C ALA A 173 13.63 8.92 -8.60
N ASN A 174 12.97 10.07 -8.70
CA ASN A 174 12.25 10.77 -7.64
C ASN A 174 10.72 10.55 -7.63
N SER A 175 10.18 9.70 -8.51
CA SER A 175 8.76 9.35 -8.57
C SER A 175 8.58 7.85 -8.45
N LEU A 176 7.45 7.37 -7.91
CA LEU A 176 7.15 5.94 -7.78
C LEU A 176 5.75 5.62 -8.28
N CYS A 177 5.57 4.47 -8.92
CA CYS A 177 4.25 3.91 -9.20
C CYS A 177 3.86 2.90 -8.13
N TYR A 178 3.31 3.36 -7.00
CA TYR A 178 2.99 2.53 -5.83
C TYR A 178 1.97 1.43 -6.17
N ALA A 179 2.38 0.17 -6.11
CA ALA A 179 1.52 -0.95 -6.49
C ALA A 179 1.08 -1.81 -5.30
N TRP A 180 1.93 -1.94 -4.29
CA TRP A 180 1.68 -2.82 -3.15
C TRP A 180 2.36 -2.32 -1.87
N LEU A 181 1.94 -2.86 -0.73
CA LEU A 181 2.54 -2.62 0.58
C LEU A 181 2.71 -3.95 1.32
N SER A 182 3.75 -4.02 2.14
CA SER A 182 3.91 -5.05 3.17
C SER A 182 4.66 -4.51 4.37
N LEU A 183 4.68 -5.28 5.45
CA LEU A 183 5.35 -4.93 6.70
C LEU A 183 6.48 -5.92 6.95
N ASP A 184 7.69 -5.40 7.08
CA ASP A 184 8.88 -6.18 7.45
C ASP A 184 9.19 -5.96 8.94
N LYS A 185 8.99 -7.03 9.71
CA LYS A 185 9.20 -7.06 11.17
C LYS A 185 10.52 -7.72 11.56
N SER A 186 11.33 -8.14 10.58
CA SER A 186 12.64 -8.73 10.83
C SER A 186 13.60 -7.73 11.49
N GLY A 187 14.49 -8.25 12.33
CA GLY A 187 15.42 -7.46 13.13
C GLY A 187 14.77 -6.60 14.23
N GLY A 188 13.48 -6.79 14.50
CA GLY A 188 12.76 -6.07 15.56
C GLY A 188 12.37 -4.64 15.21
N SER A 189 11.79 -3.96 16.21
CA SER A 189 11.36 -2.56 16.12
C SER A 189 12.57 -1.62 16.05
N PRO A 190 12.57 -0.56 15.22
CA PRO A 190 11.46 -0.13 14.36
C PRO A 190 11.24 -1.03 13.15
N TYR A 191 9.96 -1.31 12.85
CA TYR A 191 9.57 -2.06 11.66
C TYR A 191 9.67 -1.21 10.40
N LYS A 192 9.60 -1.87 9.24
CA LYS A 192 9.79 -1.23 7.94
C LYS A 192 8.55 -1.43 7.09
N LEU A 193 7.99 -0.33 6.59
CA LEU A 193 6.93 -0.38 5.59
C LEU A 193 7.60 -0.56 4.23
N VAL A 194 7.25 -1.62 3.52
CA VAL A 194 7.84 -1.98 2.23
C VAL A 194 6.84 -1.69 1.13
N THR A 195 7.30 -1.12 0.03
CA THR A 195 6.51 -0.95 -1.19
C THR A 195 7.33 -1.31 -2.42
N GLY A 196 6.64 -1.46 -3.53
CA GLY A 196 7.29 -1.55 -4.84
C GLY A 196 6.34 -1.16 -5.95
N GLU A 197 6.86 -1.25 -7.17
CA GLU A 197 6.25 -0.58 -8.30
C GLU A 197 5.66 -1.50 -9.37
N TRP A 198 4.56 -1.04 -9.95
CA TRP A 198 4.01 -1.57 -11.19
C TRP A 198 3.82 -0.42 -12.17
N PHE A 199 4.44 -0.53 -13.35
CA PHE A 199 4.27 0.40 -14.46
C PHE A 199 4.50 -0.35 -15.77
N GLY A 200 3.46 -0.43 -16.59
CA GLY A 200 3.50 -1.01 -17.92
C GLY A 200 4.18 -2.37 -18.07
N ASP A 201 4.66 -2.59 -19.29
CA ASP A 201 5.41 -3.77 -19.70
C ASP A 201 6.91 -3.45 -19.91
N VAL A 202 7.45 -2.47 -19.18
CA VAL A 202 8.90 -2.18 -19.23
C VAL A 202 9.64 -2.93 -18.11
N PRO A 203 10.84 -3.48 -18.39
CA PRO A 203 11.65 -4.09 -17.36
C PRO A 203 12.05 -3.13 -16.24
N GLY A 204 12.16 -3.69 -15.04
CA GLY A 204 12.59 -3.00 -13.85
C GLY A 204 11.46 -2.73 -12.85
N GLY A 205 11.80 -1.87 -11.91
CA GLY A 205 10.98 -1.51 -10.76
C GLY A 205 11.86 -1.29 -9.55
N ARG A 206 11.33 -0.62 -8.53
CA ARG A 206 12.03 -0.47 -7.26
C ARG A 206 11.27 -1.15 -6.13
N VAL A 207 12.03 -1.60 -5.13
CA VAL A 207 11.53 -1.95 -3.81
C VAL A 207 12.07 -0.90 -2.84
N VAL A 208 11.19 -0.24 -2.11
CA VAL A 208 11.54 0.82 -1.17
C VAL A 208 11.06 0.44 0.22
N ARG A 209 11.94 0.58 1.21
CA ARG A 209 11.66 0.32 2.63
C ARG A 209 11.71 1.64 3.38
N TYR A 210 10.59 2.05 3.95
CA TYR A 210 10.48 3.21 4.81
C TYR A 210 10.56 2.79 6.28
N GLN A 211 11.30 3.55 7.07
CA GLN A 211 11.35 3.32 8.51
C GLN A 211 10.04 3.79 9.16
N LEU A 212 9.41 2.94 9.97
CA LEU A 212 8.31 3.33 10.84
C LEU A 212 8.86 3.81 12.18
N ASN A 213 8.19 4.76 12.81
CA ASN A 213 8.40 5.04 14.22
C ASN A 213 7.88 3.86 15.06
N PRO A 214 8.56 3.52 16.18
CA PRO A 214 8.00 2.61 17.17
C PRO A 214 6.60 3.08 17.61
N THR A 215 5.72 2.15 17.96
CA THR A 215 4.39 2.49 18.51
C THR A 215 4.48 3.20 19.87
N SER A 216 5.61 3.06 20.57
CA SER A 216 5.94 3.78 21.80
C SER A 216 6.52 5.18 21.58
N ALA A 217 6.75 5.61 20.33
CA ALA A 217 7.35 6.91 20.07
C ALA A 217 6.45 8.06 20.53
N SER A 218 7.03 9.08 21.16
CA SER A 218 6.32 10.28 21.61
C SER A 218 5.77 11.12 20.45
N THR A 219 6.40 11.02 19.28
CA THR A 219 6.08 11.79 18.08
C THR A 219 5.73 10.84 16.96
N TYR A 220 4.50 10.95 16.45
CA TYR A 220 3.99 10.15 15.33
C TYR A 220 4.16 8.62 15.55
N PRO A 221 3.62 8.05 16.64
CA PRO A 221 3.76 6.61 16.94
C PRO A 221 3.16 5.76 15.82
N GLY A 222 3.91 4.75 15.39
CA GLY A 222 3.47 3.83 14.34
C GLY A 222 3.31 4.44 12.94
N LEU A 223 3.67 5.73 12.75
CA LEU A 223 3.70 6.44 11.48
C LEU A 223 5.08 6.37 10.82
N LEU A 224 5.19 6.70 9.54
CA LEU A 224 6.51 6.79 8.87
C LEU A 224 7.38 7.84 9.57
N ASN A 225 8.64 7.47 9.80
CA ASN A 225 9.65 8.39 10.33
C ASN A 225 9.88 9.53 9.34
N MET A 226 10.10 10.74 9.86
CA MET A 226 10.20 11.95 9.07
C MET A 226 11.41 12.80 9.47
N SER A 227 12.06 13.39 8.47
CA SER A 227 13.12 14.38 8.64
C SER A 227 12.98 15.47 7.57
N GLY A 228 13.10 16.75 7.95
CA GLY A 228 13.01 17.86 7.00
C GLY A 228 11.69 17.96 6.24
N GLY A 229 10.58 17.43 6.79
CA GLY A 229 9.28 17.38 6.11
C GLY A 229 9.09 16.19 5.17
N ASN A 230 10.10 15.34 5.01
CA ASN A 230 10.11 14.18 4.12
C ASN A 230 10.15 12.86 4.91
N THR A 231 9.61 11.79 4.33
CA THR A 231 9.74 10.43 4.91
C THR A 231 11.18 9.93 4.80
N VAL A 232 11.67 9.26 5.84
CA VAL A 232 13.00 8.63 5.84
C VAL A 232 12.94 7.29 5.12
N ILE A 233 13.66 7.19 4.00
CA ILE A 233 13.90 5.93 3.30
C ILE A 233 15.03 5.20 4.02
N GLN A 234 14.76 3.97 4.46
CA GLN A 234 15.78 3.09 5.03
C GLN A 234 16.64 2.50 3.92
N ASP A 235 15.99 1.95 2.89
CA ASP A 235 16.64 1.32 1.74
C ASP A 235 15.78 1.46 0.47
N ALA A 236 16.45 1.55 -0.68
CA ALA A 236 15.84 1.41 -1.99
C ALA A 236 16.70 0.47 -2.85
N TYR A 237 16.02 -0.44 -3.55
CA TYR A 237 16.63 -1.51 -4.34
C TYR A 237 16.03 -1.52 -5.74
N GLU A 238 16.88 -1.60 -6.76
CA GLU A 238 16.46 -1.77 -8.15
C GLU A 238 16.19 -3.24 -8.48
N ALA A 239 14.97 -3.54 -8.90
CA ALA A 239 14.53 -4.86 -9.30
C ALA A 239 14.67 -5.06 -10.82
N SER A 240 15.85 -4.78 -11.37
CA SER A 240 16.11 -4.70 -12.84
C SER A 240 15.84 -6.00 -13.61
N ARG A 241 15.86 -7.15 -12.93
CA ARG A 241 15.58 -8.49 -13.50
C ARG A 241 14.08 -8.85 -13.52
N TYR A 242 13.24 -7.94 -13.04
CA TYR A 242 11.83 -8.16 -12.80
C TYR A 242 10.99 -7.13 -13.54
N GLN A 243 9.72 -7.42 -13.71
CA GLN A 243 8.76 -6.52 -14.34
C GLN A 243 7.42 -6.65 -13.64
N GLY A 244 6.74 -5.51 -13.46
CA GLY A 244 5.39 -5.46 -12.94
C GLY A 244 5.26 -6.06 -11.54
N LEU A 245 6.02 -5.56 -10.57
CA LEU A 245 5.99 -6.06 -9.20
C LEU A 245 4.63 -5.76 -8.56
N GLN A 246 3.84 -6.81 -8.34
CA GLN A 246 2.50 -6.72 -7.75
C GLN A 246 2.40 -7.64 -6.53
N GLY A 247 2.78 -7.11 -5.38
CA GLY A 247 2.86 -7.83 -4.12
C GLY A 247 4.26 -8.35 -3.83
N GLY A 248 4.79 -8.02 -2.66
CA GLY A 248 6.11 -8.44 -2.22
C GLY A 248 6.29 -8.28 -0.72
N MET A 249 7.35 -8.88 -0.20
CA MET A 249 7.76 -8.80 1.20
C MET A 249 9.28 -8.88 1.30
N THR A 250 9.83 -8.26 2.35
CA THR A 250 11.23 -8.42 2.72
C THR A 250 11.35 -9.02 4.11
N TRP A 251 12.48 -9.67 4.38
CA TRP A 251 12.92 -10.04 5.71
C TRP A 251 14.44 -10.15 5.74
N THR A 252 15.03 -9.88 6.90
CA THR A 252 16.44 -10.12 7.19
C THR A 252 16.52 -11.46 7.91
N ASP A 253 17.32 -12.40 7.40
CA ASP A 253 17.53 -13.68 8.06
C ASP A 253 18.58 -13.59 9.18
N ASP A 254 18.81 -14.73 9.86
CA ASP A 254 19.73 -14.81 11.00
C ASP A 254 21.20 -14.56 10.61
N ALA A 255 21.54 -14.67 9.32
CA ALA A 255 22.86 -14.32 8.80
C ALA A 255 22.98 -12.82 8.46
N GLY A 256 21.92 -12.03 8.68
CA GLY A 256 21.86 -10.61 8.34
C GLY A 256 21.60 -10.34 6.86
N LEU A 257 21.26 -11.36 6.06
CA LEU A 257 21.00 -11.18 4.64
C LEU A 257 19.56 -10.69 4.42
N LEU A 258 19.43 -9.60 3.66
CA LEU A 258 18.13 -9.09 3.24
C LEU A 258 17.59 -9.93 2.08
N ASN A 259 16.50 -10.62 2.36
CA ASN A 259 15.73 -11.40 1.42
C ASN A 259 14.54 -10.59 0.90
N PHE A 260 14.20 -10.84 -0.34
CA PHE A 260 13.01 -10.31 -1.00
C PHE A 260 12.24 -11.46 -1.62
N ALA A 261 10.96 -11.55 -1.30
CA ALA A 261 10.03 -12.43 -1.99
C ALA A 261 8.92 -11.62 -2.62
N PHE A 262 8.56 -11.99 -3.84
CA PHE A 262 7.41 -11.43 -4.51
C PHE A 262 6.69 -12.56 -5.25
N HIS A 263 5.41 -12.34 -5.48
CA HIS A 263 4.60 -13.35 -6.10
C HIS A 263 4.79 -13.36 -7.61
N LYS A 264 5.00 -14.57 -8.14
CA LYS A 264 4.93 -14.86 -9.56
C LYS A 264 3.72 -15.74 -9.80
N GLY A 265 2.74 -15.19 -10.49
CA GLY A 265 1.68 -15.99 -11.07
C GLY A 265 1.81 -15.95 -12.58
N ARG A 266 1.38 -17.02 -13.24
CA ARG A 266 1.18 -17.07 -14.68
C ARG A 266 -0.25 -17.46 -14.95
N SER A 267 -1.13 -16.47 -15.10
CA SER A 267 -2.56 -16.71 -15.34
C SER A 267 -3.14 -17.76 -14.37
N LEU A 268 -3.62 -18.91 -14.87
CA LEU A 268 -4.22 -20.02 -14.13
C LEU A 268 -3.22 -20.99 -13.46
N GLN A 269 -1.91 -20.80 -13.60
CA GLN A 269 -0.93 -21.68 -12.95
C GLN A 269 -0.86 -21.43 -11.44
N PRO A 270 -0.52 -22.45 -10.62
CA PRO A 270 -0.39 -22.30 -9.17
C PRO A 270 0.52 -21.14 -8.80
N ALA A 271 0.13 -20.39 -7.78
CA ALA A 271 0.91 -19.29 -7.22
C ALA A 271 2.30 -19.79 -6.78
N VAL A 272 3.37 -19.25 -7.38
CA VAL A 272 4.75 -19.54 -6.95
C VAL A 272 5.35 -18.27 -6.35
N PHE A 273 5.82 -18.35 -5.12
CA PHE A 273 6.66 -17.29 -4.57
C PHE A 273 8.06 -17.42 -5.13
N SER A 274 8.54 -16.35 -5.76
CA SER A 274 9.97 -16.26 -6.05
C SER A 274 10.68 -15.60 -4.91
N ARG A 275 11.75 -16.26 -4.46
CA ARG A 275 12.67 -15.76 -3.45
C ARG A 275 13.95 -15.34 -4.16
N THR A 276 14.37 -14.12 -3.90
CA THR A 276 15.63 -13.53 -4.37
C THR A 276 16.24 -12.79 -3.18
N TRP A 277 17.51 -12.44 -3.29
CA TRP A 277 18.18 -11.60 -2.30
C TRP A 277 19.04 -10.57 -3.01
N VAL A 278 19.59 -9.65 -2.23
CA VAL A 278 20.54 -8.66 -2.75
C VAL A 278 21.77 -9.37 -3.33
N GLY A 279 21.93 -9.32 -4.66
CA GLY A 279 23.02 -9.97 -5.39
C GLY A 279 22.71 -11.36 -5.95
N ASP A 280 21.45 -11.81 -5.97
CA ASP A 280 21.09 -13.11 -6.56
C ASP A 280 21.30 -13.15 -8.08
N THR A 281 22.17 -14.06 -8.54
CA THR A 281 22.54 -14.29 -9.95
C THR A 281 21.91 -15.54 -10.54
N ARG A 282 21.10 -16.30 -9.78
CA ARG A 282 20.49 -17.55 -10.27
C ARG A 282 19.59 -17.28 -11.48
N ALA A 283 19.40 -18.31 -12.30
CA ALA A 283 18.53 -18.26 -13.46
C ALA A 283 17.09 -17.88 -13.07
N LEU A 284 16.41 -17.15 -13.94
CA LEU A 284 15.02 -16.77 -13.72
C LEU A 284 14.10 -17.99 -13.81
N THR A 285 13.04 -17.99 -12.99
CA THR A 285 12.01 -19.05 -12.97
C THR A 285 11.11 -18.99 -14.20
N VAL A 286 10.43 -20.10 -14.54
CA VAL A 286 9.57 -20.35 -15.74
C VAL A 286 8.46 -19.33 -16.08
N CYS A 287 8.20 -18.33 -15.22
CA CYS A 287 7.24 -17.26 -15.47
C CYS A 287 7.96 -15.99 -15.94
N THR A 288 8.44 -16.00 -17.18
CA THR A 288 9.12 -14.85 -17.80
C THR A 288 8.33 -14.27 -18.97
N GLN A 289 8.65 -13.01 -19.30
CA GLN A 289 8.37 -12.41 -20.59
C GLN A 289 9.68 -12.00 -21.25
N ARG A 290 9.79 -12.32 -22.53
CA ARG A 290 10.85 -11.85 -23.41
C ARG A 290 10.61 -10.38 -23.75
N VAL A 291 11.58 -9.52 -23.44
CA VAL A 291 11.63 -8.14 -23.94
C VAL A 291 12.91 -8.00 -24.74
N GLY A 292 12.78 -7.87 -26.07
CA GLY A 292 13.92 -7.97 -26.98
C GLY A 292 14.58 -9.35 -26.90
N GLU A 293 15.86 -9.38 -26.54
CA GLU A 293 16.64 -10.62 -26.38
C GLU A 293 16.86 -11.05 -24.93
N THR A 294 16.14 -10.46 -23.98
CA THR A 294 16.30 -10.74 -22.56
C THR A 294 14.98 -11.21 -21.96
N ASP A 295 15.05 -12.26 -21.15
CA ASP A 295 13.91 -12.74 -20.37
C ASP A 295 13.84 -12.03 -19.02
N PHE A 296 12.66 -11.53 -18.67
CA PHE A 296 12.38 -10.87 -17.39
C PHE A 296 11.34 -11.65 -16.61
N SER A 297 11.53 -11.79 -15.30
CA SER A 297 10.56 -12.46 -14.45
C SER A 297 9.34 -11.57 -14.23
N ARG A 298 8.14 -12.10 -14.51
CA ARG A 298 6.87 -11.39 -14.33
C ARG A 298 6.21 -11.76 -13.01
N GLY A 299 5.69 -10.75 -12.31
CA GLY A 299 4.80 -10.92 -11.18
C GLY A 299 3.32 -10.90 -11.60
N ASN A 300 2.48 -11.60 -10.84
CA ASN A 300 1.02 -11.39 -10.87
C ASN A 300 0.58 -10.86 -9.51
N TRP A 301 -0.63 -10.30 -9.45
CA TRP A 301 -1.31 -9.91 -8.22
C TRP A 301 -1.11 -10.95 -7.12
N ALA A 302 -0.48 -10.54 -6.02
CA ALA A 302 -0.66 -11.20 -4.75
C ALA A 302 -0.71 -10.23 -3.61
N VAL A 303 -1.17 -10.83 -2.54
CA VAL A 303 -1.55 -10.20 -1.30
C VAL A 303 -0.40 -10.37 -0.33
N GLY A 304 0.18 -9.27 0.11
CA GLY A 304 1.19 -9.29 1.16
C GLY A 304 0.53 -9.59 2.51
N THR A 305 0.98 -10.66 3.17
CA THR A 305 0.92 -11.02 4.61
C THR A 305 -0.13 -12.07 5.02
N PRO A 306 0.32 -13.15 5.71
CA PRO A 306 0.71 -13.07 7.12
C PRO A 306 2.15 -13.55 7.42
N GLN A 307 2.88 -12.79 8.24
CA GLN A 307 4.03 -13.28 9.00
C GLN A 307 3.56 -13.52 10.43
N GLY A 308 3.45 -14.80 10.81
CA GLY A 308 3.54 -15.28 12.20
C GLY A 308 4.77 -16.19 12.27
N PRO A 309 5.42 -16.34 13.44
CA PRO A 309 6.55 -17.26 13.58
C PRO A 309 6.03 -18.70 13.52
N GLU A 310 6.23 -19.38 12.39
CA GLU A 310 6.20 -20.85 12.32
C GLU A 310 7.66 -21.32 12.25
N PRO A 311 8.11 -22.26 13.10
CA PRO A 311 9.44 -22.86 12.98
C PRO A 311 9.57 -23.52 11.60
N LEU A 312 10.64 -23.20 10.87
CA LEU A 312 10.95 -23.85 9.61
C LEU A 312 11.30 -25.33 9.87
N GLU A 313 10.40 -26.25 9.54
CA GLU A 313 10.78 -27.64 9.32
C GLU A 313 11.49 -27.72 7.94
N GLU A 314 12.72 -28.23 7.96
CA GLU A 314 13.64 -28.29 6.83
C GLU A 314 13.07 -29.06 5.62
N ALA A 315 12.78 -28.36 4.52
CA ALA A 315 12.74 -29.00 3.21
C ALA A 315 14.17 -29.16 2.69
N ARG A 316 14.85 -30.23 3.11
CA ARG A 316 16.11 -30.67 2.52
C ARG A 316 15.88 -31.13 1.09
N HIS A 317 16.45 -30.43 0.12
CA HIS A 317 16.84 -31.03 -1.14
C HIS A 317 18.26 -30.61 -1.52
N ALA A 318 19.09 -31.63 -1.70
CA ALA A 318 20.53 -31.56 -1.91
C ALA A 318 20.91 -31.04 -3.30
N ALA A 319 21.88 -30.13 -3.33
CA ALA A 319 22.95 -29.98 -4.32
C ALA A 319 23.93 -28.96 -3.70
N GLY A 320 25.14 -29.29 -3.26
CA GLY A 320 26.20 -29.85 -4.08
C GLY A 320 27.16 -28.74 -4.50
N GLY A 321 28.10 -28.38 -3.61
CA GLY A 321 29.45 -27.83 -3.88
C GLY A 321 29.63 -26.53 -4.68
N GLY A 322 30.45 -25.63 -4.12
CA GLY A 322 31.26 -24.70 -4.90
C GLY A 322 31.03 -23.22 -4.58
N ALA A 323 31.91 -22.65 -3.74
CA ALA A 323 32.04 -21.20 -3.66
C ALA A 323 32.59 -20.67 -4.98
N VAL A 324 31.82 -19.85 -5.68
CA VAL A 324 32.29 -19.11 -6.86
C VAL A 324 32.14 -17.62 -6.55
N ARG A 325 33.27 -16.92 -6.45
CA ARG A 325 33.32 -15.46 -6.61
C ARG A 325 32.97 -15.17 -8.06
N ALA A 326 31.91 -14.41 -8.29
CA ALA A 326 31.61 -13.84 -9.60
C ALA A 326 31.26 -12.36 -9.43
N ASP A 327 32.12 -11.52 -10.02
CA ASP A 327 31.83 -10.12 -10.33
C ASP A 327 30.67 -10.01 -11.33
N GLY A 328 29.85 -8.96 -11.18
CA GLY A 328 29.14 -8.35 -12.30
C GLY A 328 27.62 -8.58 -12.41
N ALA A 329 26.84 -7.91 -11.56
CA ALA A 329 25.69 -7.03 -11.88
C ALA A 329 24.90 -6.75 -10.59
N LEU A 330 25.20 -5.61 -9.96
CA LEU A 330 24.76 -5.22 -8.64
C LEU A 330 23.27 -4.85 -8.59
N LEU A 331 22.58 -5.33 -7.55
CA LEU A 331 21.59 -4.52 -6.84
C LEU A 331 22.35 -3.33 -6.23
N ARG A 332 22.36 -2.17 -6.91
CA ARG A 332 22.97 -0.95 -6.36
C ARG A 332 22.01 -0.36 -5.33
N ARG A 333 22.48 -0.23 -4.08
CA ARG A 333 21.80 0.58 -3.07
C ARG A 333 21.85 2.03 -3.57
N TYR A 334 20.71 2.61 -3.89
CA TYR A 334 20.64 4.02 -4.30
C TYR A 334 20.43 4.91 -3.10
N HIS A 335 21.22 5.98 -3.00
CA HIS A 335 20.87 7.18 -2.23
C HIS A 335 20.14 8.16 -3.16
N ALA A 336 18.98 7.77 -3.69
CA ALA A 336 18.08 8.71 -4.35
C ALA A 336 16.90 8.95 -3.42
N ALA A 337 16.81 10.16 -2.88
CA ALA A 337 15.71 10.56 -2.01
C ALA A 337 14.43 10.68 -2.86
N VAL A 338 13.51 9.72 -2.71
CA VAL A 338 12.09 10.00 -3.02
C VAL A 338 11.57 10.82 -1.85
N GLU A 339 11.66 12.14 -1.99
CA GLU A 339 11.14 13.06 -0.99
C GLU A 339 9.61 13.06 -1.04
N LEU A 340 9.00 12.54 0.04
CA LEU A 340 7.56 12.60 0.23
C LEU A 340 7.19 13.72 1.20
N PRO A 341 6.90 14.95 0.74
CA PRO A 341 6.47 16.02 1.61
C PRO A 341 5.14 15.70 2.30
N VAL A 342 4.97 16.18 3.53
CA VAL A 342 3.69 16.13 4.24
C VAL A 342 3.11 17.50 4.48
N ARG A 343 1.81 17.67 4.18
CA ARG A 343 0.99 18.77 4.71
C ARG A 343 0.47 18.37 6.10
N VAL A 344 1.00 19.00 7.16
CA VAL A 344 0.50 18.85 8.55
C VAL A 344 -0.49 19.98 8.82
N ARG A 345 -1.74 19.65 9.20
CA ARG A 345 -2.69 20.66 9.70
C ARG A 345 -2.42 20.91 11.19
N GLY A 346 -1.99 22.12 11.52
CA GLY A 346 -1.80 22.55 12.90
C GLY A 346 -3.13 22.78 13.60
N ARG A 347 -3.26 22.27 14.84
CA ARG A 347 -4.22 22.81 15.82
C ARG A 347 -3.80 24.25 16.11
N GLN A 348 -4.61 25.24 15.74
CA GLN A 348 -4.51 26.54 16.37
C GLN A 348 -4.95 26.42 17.84
N ARG A 349 -4.09 26.89 18.74
CA ARG A 349 -4.46 27.19 20.13
C ARG A 349 -5.28 28.48 20.10
N GLU A 350 -6.48 28.46 20.68
CA GLU A 350 -7.20 29.68 21.04
C GLU A 350 -6.44 30.44 22.14
N PRO A 351 -6.35 31.77 22.09
CA PRO A 351 -6.04 32.57 23.26
C PRO A 351 -7.30 32.73 24.12
N ARG A 352 -7.13 32.51 25.44
CA ARG A 352 -8.08 32.95 26.46
C ARG A 352 -8.32 34.45 26.34
N ALA A 353 -9.58 34.85 26.25
CA ALA A 353 -10.00 36.19 26.57
C ALA A 353 -10.16 36.31 28.10
N GLU A 354 -9.43 37.22 28.72
CA GLU A 354 -9.75 37.78 30.04
C GLU A 354 -9.97 39.29 29.92
N GLU A 355 -11.21 39.67 30.24
CA GLU A 355 -11.78 40.90 30.82
C GLU A 355 -11.29 42.34 30.51
N ARG A 356 -12.33 43.16 30.23
CA ARG A 356 -12.64 44.55 30.65
C ARG A 356 -11.61 45.64 30.26
N VAL A 357 -12.01 46.73 29.60
CA VAL A 357 -13.02 47.75 29.97
C VAL A 357 -13.78 48.24 28.74
#